data_AF-A0A965HIT9-F1
#
_entry.id   AF-A0A965HIT9-F1
#
_cell.length_a   1.000
_cell.length_b   1.000
_cell.length_c   1.000
_cell.angle_alpha   90.00
_cell.angle_beta   90.00
_cell.angle_gamma   90.00
#
_symmetry.space_group_name_H-M   'P 1'
#
loop_
_entity.id
_entity.type
_entity.pdbx_description
1 polymer ?
#
loop_
_entity_poly.entity_id
_entity_poly.type
_entity_poly.pdbx_seq_one_letter_code
_entity_poly.pdbx_strand_id
1 'polypeptide(L)'
;MSHLSFPDVVKKIQQTEKRFATAAYDFVRRSLDQSLRKFGKNEQPKPSHVRGHQLLEGFRILALQEFGPLSKTVLNEWGIENCAQVGDIVFQLVQHGVLGKSETDRPEDFQEIWTFKEAFVIPFQPSMNSFKKSKACREVAPPSSNRRKRKTGSSSPTKKS
;
A
#
# COMPACT_ATOMS: atom_id res chain seq x y z
N MET A 1 4.91 13.88 40.87
CA MET A 1 5.82 13.33 39.82
C MET A 1 5.21 13.68 38.48
N SER A 2 5.93 14.43 37.64
CA SER A 2 5.45 14.86 36.33
C SER A 2 5.21 13.64 35.43
N HIS A 3 3.95 13.37 35.11
CA HIS A 3 3.59 12.45 34.05
C HIS A 3 4.21 12.99 32.76
N LEU A 4 5.29 12.38 32.28
CA LEU A 4 5.94 12.79 31.03
C LEU A 4 4.88 12.74 29.93
N SER A 5 4.77 13.82 29.17
CA SER A 5 3.83 13.86 28.05
C SER A 5 4.34 12.92 26.96
N PHE A 6 3.43 12.30 26.20
CA PHE A 6 3.77 11.47 25.03
C PHE A 6 4.88 12.07 24.13
N PRO A 7 4.75 13.33 23.66
CA PRO A 7 5.80 13.97 22.86
C PRO A 7 7.17 14.05 23.55
N ASP A 8 7.22 14.18 24.88
CA ASP A 8 8.47 14.24 25.63
C ASP A 8 9.14 12.87 25.71
N VAL A 9 8.32 11.81 25.84
CA VAL A 9 8.83 10.44 25.78
C VAL A 9 9.38 10.13 24.39
N VAL A 10 8.66 10.47 23.33
CA VAL A 10 9.14 10.23 21.95
C VAL A 10 10.44 10.99 21.69
N LYS A 11 10.57 12.25 22.15
CA LYS A 11 11.83 12.99 22.05
C LYS A 11 12.98 12.28 22.78
N LYS A 12 12.71 11.72 23.97
CA LYS A 12 13.71 10.99 24.76
C LYS A 12 14.14 9.68 24.09
N ILE A 13 13.19 8.96 23.49
CA ILE A 13 13.49 7.77 22.68
C ILE A 13 14.36 8.18 21.50
N GLN A 14 14.00 9.26 20.79
CA GLN A 14 14.73 9.72 19.61
C GLN A 14 16.15 10.25 19.92
N GLN A 15 16.41 10.66 21.16
CA GLN A 15 17.76 10.98 21.64
C GLN A 15 18.61 9.74 21.86
N THR A 16 17.98 8.61 22.21
CA THR A 16 18.64 7.33 22.47
C THR A 16 18.83 6.55 21.16
N GLU A 17 17.76 6.41 20.38
CA GLU A 17 17.74 5.69 19.11
C GLU A 17 16.98 6.47 18.03
N LYS A 18 17.66 6.76 16.91
CA LYS A 18 17.10 7.49 15.77
C LYS A 18 16.62 6.58 14.64
N ARG A 19 16.34 5.30 14.96
CA ARG A 19 15.99 4.30 13.95
C ARG A 19 14.61 4.55 13.32
N PHE A 20 13.70 5.19 14.07
CA PHE A 20 12.33 5.47 13.65
C PHE A 20 12.00 6.96 13.73
N ALA A 21 11.17 7.44 12.79
CA ALA A 21 10.70 8.82 12.78
C ALA A 21 9.70 9.10 13.92
N THR A 22 9.58 10.36 14.37
CA THR A 22 8.57 10.77 15.38
C THR A 22 7.15 10.35 14.98
N ALA A 23 6.84 10.49 13.68
CA ALA A 23 5.54 10.15 13.12
C ALA A 23 5.19 8.66 13.28
N ALA A 24 6.19 7.76 13.26
CA ALA A 24 5.96 6.33 13.50
C ALA A 24 5.38 6.07 14.88
N TYR A 25 5.92 6.69 15.92
CA TYR A 25 5.45 6.50 17.30
C TYR A 25 4.00 6.99 17.47
N ASP A 26 3.68 8.13 16.87
CA ASP A 26 2.31 8.67 16.89
C ASP A 26 1.34 7.76 16.13
N PHE A 27 1.76 7.26 14.97
CA PHE A 27 0.97 6.34 14.16
C PHE A 27 0.71 5.01 14.87
N VAL A 28 1.72 4.43 15.53
CA VAL A 28 1.56 3.21 16.33
C VAL A 28 0.56 3.43 17.47
N ARG A 29 0.65 4.56 18.17
CA ARG A 29 -0.34 4.90 19.23
C ARG A 29 -1.76 4.97 18.67
N ARG A 30 -1.96 5.67 17.54
CA ARG A 30 -3.25 5.74 16.87
C ARG A 30 -3.76 4.37 16.42
N SER A 31 -2.87 3.51 15.93
CA SER A 31 -3.24 2.15 15.53
C SER A 31 -3.71 1.29 16.71
N LEU A 32 -3.08 1.46 17.87
CA LEU A 32 -3.46 0.75 19.10
C LEU A 32 -4.84 1.21 19.60
N ASP A 33 -5.10 2.52 19.59
CA ASP A 33 -6.42 3.07 19.88
C ASP A 33 -7.48 2.55 18.90
N GLN A 34 -7.14 2.41 17.62
CA GLN A 34 -8.07 1.86 16.63
C GLN A 34 -8.34 0.36 16.87
N SER A 35 -7.32 -0.44 17.17
CA SER A 35 -7.48 -1.86 17.51
C SER A 35 -8.34 -2.02 18.76
N LEU A 36 -8.10 -1.24 19.82
CA LEU A 36 -8.94 -1.24 21.02
C LEU A 36 -10.40 -0.91 20.71
N ARG A 37 -10.66 0.09 19.85
CA ARG A 37 -12.03 0.46 19.44
C ARG A 37 -12.71 -0.63 18.61
N LYS A 38 -11.95 -1.34 17.76
CA LYS A 38 -12.44 -2.39 16.87
C LYS A 38 -12.73 -3.69 17.61
N PHE A 39 -11.83 -4.13 18.48
CA PHE A 39 -11.90 -5.42 19.16
C PHE A 39 -12.49 -5.34 20.58
N GLY A 40 -12.32 -4.20 21.27
CA GLY A 40 -12.84 -3.99 22.63
C GLY A 40 -14.36 -3.87 22.75
N LYS A 41 -15.10 -3.79 21.62
CA LYS A 41 -16.57 -3.76 21.63
C LYS A 41 -17.23 -5.14 21.62
N ASN A 42 -16.52 -6.20 21.23
CA ASN A 42 -17.13 -7.51 21.01
C ASN A 42 -16.94 -8.50 22.16
N GLU A 43 -15.98 -8.29 23.08
CA GLU A 43 -15.63 -9.32 24.06
C GLU A 43 -15.32 -8.75 25.45
N GLN A 44 -16.34 -8.71 26.32
CA GLN A 44 -16.27 -8.81 27.79
C GLN A 44 -15.50 -7.74 28.59
N PRO A 45 -15.86 -7.49 29.88
CA PRO A 45 -15.26 -6.48 30.74
C PRO A 45 -13.94 -6.97 31.36
N LYS A 46 -13.00 -7.43 30.53
CA LYS A 46 -11.62 -7.70 30.95
C LYS A 46 -10.72 -6.56 30.45
N PRO A 47 -9.63 -6.24 31.17
CA PRO A 47 -8.66 -5.26 30.68
C PRO A 47 -8.26 -5.65 29.27
N SER A 48 -8.59 -4.80 28.31
CA SER A 48 -8.47 -5.09 26.87
C SER A 48 -6.99 -5.13 26.48
N HIS A 49 -6.37 -6.29 26.67
CA HIS A 49 -5.03 -6.57 26.18
C HIS A 49 -5.15 -6.84 24.67
N VAL A 50 -4.56 -5.98 23.85
CA VAL A 50 -4.50 -6.19 22.41
C VAL A 50 -3.31 -7.09 22.14
N ARG A 51 -3.57 -8.28 21.57
CA ARG A 51 -2.51 -9.18 21.11
C ARG A 51 -1.76 -8.54 19.93
N GLY A 52 -0.47 -8.86 19.77
CA GLY A 52 0.34 -8.38 18.65
C GLY A 52 -0.33 -8.49 17.26
N HIS A 53 -1.01 -9.61 16.98
CA HIS A 53 -1.75 -9.80 15.72
C HIS A 53 -2.91 -8.81 15.52
N GLN A 54 -3.67 -8.50 16.59
CA GLN A 54 -4.78 -7.54 16.51
C GLN A 54 -4.28 -6.11 16.35
N LEU A 55 -3.12 -5.81 16.94
CA LEU A 55 -2.45 -4.53 16.74
C LEU A 55 -2.01 -4.38 15.30
N LEU A 56 -1.35 -5.39 14.73
CA LEU A 56 -0.89 -5.36 13.34
C LEU A 56 -2.05 -5.25 12.35
N GLU A 57 -3.16 -5.96 12.59
CA GLU A 57 -4.34 -5.83 11.74
C GLU A 57 -4.95 -4.43 11.80
N GLY A 58 -5.07 -3.85 12.99
CA GLY A 58 -5.52 -2.45 13.13
C GLY A 58 -4.55 -1.47 12.47
N PHE A 59 -3.26 -1.67 12.63
CA PHE A 59 -2.21 -0.88 11.96
C PHE A 59 -2.33 -0.92 10.44
N ARG A 60 -2.54 -2.11 9.86
CA ARG A 60 -2.75 -2.29 8.43
C ARG A 60 -3.98 -1.52 7.94
N ILE A 61 -5.10 -1.66 8.66
CA ILE A 61 -6.36 -0.99 8.31
C ILE A 61 -6.18 0.52 8.38
N LEU A 62 -5.57 1.04 9.45
CA LEU A 62 -5.30 2.47 9.61
C LEU A 62 -4.43 3.00 8.48
N ALA A 63 -3.36 2.27 8.14
CA ALA A 63 -2.42 2.66 7.10
C ALA A 63 -3.11 2.72 5.73
N LEU A 64 -3.96 1.75 5.42
CA LEU A 64 -4.76 1.75 4.19
C LEU A 64 -5.81 2.86 4.17
N GLN A 65 -6.38 3.21 5.32
CA GLN A 65 -7.37 4.28 5.42
C GLN A 65 -6.75 5.68 5.24
N GLU A 66 -5.56 5.92 5.79
CA GLU A 66 -4.89 7.22 5.69
C GLU A 66 -4.11 7.40 4.38
N PHE A 67 -3.38 6.36 3.94
CA PHE A 67 -2.41 6.49 2.84
C PHE A 67 -2.72 5.59 1.63
N GLY A 68 -3.58 4.57 1.79
CA GLY A 68 -3.97 3.66 0.71
C GLY A 68 -2.79 2.97 0.03
N PRO A 69 -2.54 3.18 -1.27
CA PRO A 69 -1.40 2.57 -1.96
C PRO A 69 -0.04 3.17 -1.55
N LEU A 70 -0.02 4.36 -0.96
CA LEU A 70 1.20 5.05 -0.52
C LEU A 70 1.68 4.62 0.86
N SER A 71 0.90 3.80 1.59
CA SER A 71 1.24 3.36 2.95
C SER A 71 2.64 2.77 3.02
N LYS A 72 3.02 1.96 2.03
CA LYS A 72 4.36 1.35 1.97
C LYS A 72 5.48 2.41 1.91
N THR A 73 5.32 3.43 1.07
CA THR A 73 6.35 4.47 0.89
C THR A 73 6.50 5.30 2.17
N VAL A 74 5.38 5.67 2.79
CA VAL A 74 5.35 6.45 4.03
C VAL A 74 5.99 5.67 5.18
N LEU A 75 5.64 4.39 5.32
CA LEU A 75 6.18 3.53 6.37
C LEU A 75 7.69 3.31 6.19
N ASN A 76 8.15 3.12 4.95
CA ASN A 76 9.58 3.02 4.63
C ASN A 76 10.34 4.31 4.99
N GLU A 77 9.76 5.49 4.71
CA GLU A 77 10.37 6.78 5.08
C GLU A 77 10.52 6.92 6.60
N TRP A 78 9.60 6.35 7.37
CA TRP A 78 9.66 6.35 8.83
C TRP A 78 10.58 5.28 9.42
N GLY A 79 11.21 4.45 8.59
CA GLY A 79 12.11 3.37 9.00
C GLY A 79 11.40 2.04 9.31
N ILE A 80 10.13 1.89 8.92
CA ILE A 80 9.34 0.68 9.10
C ILE A 80 9.20 -0.04 7.76
N GLU A 81 9.96 -1.11 7.60
CA GLU A 81 9.96 -2.01 6.46
C GLU A 81 9.22 -3.33 6.74
N ASN A 82 9.17 -3.74 8.02
CA ASN A 82 8.62 -5.03 8.46
C ASN A 82 7.76 -4.91 9.72
N CYS A 83 6.87 -5.89 9.93
CA CYS A 83 6.00 -5.95 11.11
C CYS A 83 6.79 -6.05 12.43
N ALA A 84 7.97 -6.68 12.40
CA ALA A 84 8.86 -6.76 13.55
C ALA A 84 9.27 -5.37 14.09
N GLN A 85 9.53 -4.41 13.19
CA GLN A 85 9.90 -3.04 13.58
C GLN A 85 8.74 -2.29 14.23
N VAL A 86 7.50 -2.62 13.87
CA VAL A 86 6.32 -2.10 14.57
C VAL A 86 6.29 -2.62 16.01
N GLY A 87 6.58 -3.91 16.20
CA GLY A 87 6.76 -4.51 17.53
C GLY A 87 7.84 -3.80 18.34
N ASP A 88 9.02 -3.56 17.75
CA ASP A 88 10.12 -2.85 18.41
C ASP A 88 9.68 -1.47 18.94
N ILE A 89 8.94 -0.69 18.13
CA ILE A 89 8.39 0.61 18.53
C ILE A 89 7.45 0.48 19.73
N VAL A 90 6.57 -0.53 19.73
CA VAL A 90 5.62 -0.79 20.84
C VAL A 90 6.39 -1.13 22.11
N PHE A 91 7.39 -2.01 22.04
CA PHE A 91 8.21 -2.37 23.20
C PHE A 91 8.99 -1.17 23.75
N GLN A 92 9.52 -0.30 22.89
CA GLN A 92 10.14 0.95 23.33
C GLN A 92 9.15 1.85 24.09
N LEU A 93 7.92 2.01 23.58
CA LEU A 93 6.89 2.81 24.24
C LEU A 93 6.43 2.22 25.59
N VAL A 94 6.35 0.89 25.70
CA VAL A 94 6.05 0.18 26.96
C VAL A 94 7.18 0.38 27.98
N GLN A 95 8.45 0.27 27.56
CA GLN A 95 9.60 0.48 28.43
C GLN A 95 9.63 1.89 29.05
N HIS A 96 9.16 2.89 28.31
CA HIS A 96 9.05 4.26 28.80
C HIS A 96 7.74 4.58 29.54
N GLY A 97 6.88 3.59 29.76
CA GLY A 97 5.64 3.73 30.53
C GLY A 97 4.52 4.50 29.83
N VAL A 98 4.60 4.65 28.50
CA VAL A 98 3.54 5.29 27.69
C VAL A 98 2.38 4.33 27.47
N LEU A 99 2.70 3.05 27.29
CA LEU A 99 1.73 1.98 27.06
C LEU A 99 1.74 1.02 28.24
N GLY A 100 0.58 0.44 28.53
CA GLY A 100 0.45 -0.61 29.53
C GLY A 100 1.25 -1.84 29.12
N LYS A 101 2.03 -2.39 30.05
CA LYS A 101 2.82 -3.60 29.81
C LYS A 101 1.91 -4.82 29.80
N SER A 102 1.90 -5.55 28.70
CA SER A 102 1.45 -6.95 28.69
C SER A 102 2.63 -7.86 28.98
N GLU A 103 2.46 -8.82 29.88
CA GLU A 103 3.51 -9.82 30.18
C GLU A 103 3.57 -10.96 29.15
N THR A 104 2.59 -11.03 28.26
CA THR A 104 2.44 -12.09 27.26
C THR A 104 2.85 -11.68 25.85
N ASP A 105 3.01 -10.39 25.58
CA ASP A 105 3.41 -9.94 24.24
C ASP A 105 4.91 -10.15 24.06
N ARG A 106 5.26 -10.93 23.04
CA ARG A 106 6.66 -11.17 22.63
C ARG A 106 6.95 -10.50 21.29
N PRO A 107 8.20 -10.08 21.02
CA PRO A 107 8.57 -9.56 19.70
C PRO A 107 8.34 -10.60 18.60
N GLU A 108 8.38 -11.89 18.93
CA GLU A 108 8.03 -12.97 18.00
C GLU A 108 6.57 -12.93 17.56
N ASP A 109 5.63 -12.42 18.38
CA ASP A 109 4.21 -12.28 18.00
C ASP A 109 4.01 -11.25 16.87
N PHE A 110 5.05 -10.46 16.57
CA PHE A 110 5.07 -9.46 15.51
C PHE A 110 5.84 -9.91 14.26
N GLN A 111 6.44 -11.11 14.28
CA GLN A 111 7.18 -11.64 13.14
C GLN A 111 6.22 -12.29 12.12
N GLU A 112 6.39 -11.95 10.85
CA GLU A 112 5.92 -12.73 9.69
C GLU A 112 4.41 -13.00 9.52
N ILE A 113 3.52 -12.09 9.92
CA ILE A 113 2.07 -12.27 9.61
C ILE A 113 1.75 -11.94 8.14
N TRP A 114 2.41 -10.93 7.56
CA TRP A 114 2.24 -10.52 6.16
C TRP A 114 3.35 -9.57 5.71
N THR A 115 3.64 -9.56 4.41
CA THR A 115 4.62 -8.61 3.84
C THR A 115 3.94 -7.27 3.51
N PHE A 116 4.63 -6.15 3.69
CA PHE A 116 4.12 -4.81 3.32
C PHE A 116 3.74 -4.72 1.83
N LYS A 117 4.47 -5.46 0.97
CA LYS A 117 4.12 -5.60 -0.44
C LYS A 117 2.75 -6.28 -0.63
N GLU A 118 2.48 -7.35 0.11
CA GLU A 118 1.22 -8.09 0.00
C GLU A 118 0.04 -7.28 0.54
N ALA A 119 0.26 -6.56 1.64
CA ALA A 119 -0.78 -5.77 2.28
C ALA A 119 -1.17 -4.50 1.51
N PHE A 120 -0.18 -3.80 0.93
CA PHE A 120 -0.37 -2.45 0.39
C PHE A 120 -0.24 -2.35 -1.14
N VAL A 121 0.43 -3.30 -1.81
CA VAL A 121 0.69 -3.20 -3.26
C VAL A 121 -0.25 -4.09 -4.06
N ILE A 122 -0.40 -5.37 -3.69
CA ILE A 122 -1.25 -6.32 -4.39
C ILE A 122 -2.69 -5.83 -4.60
N PRO A 123 -3.41 -5.27 -3.60
CA PRO A 123 -4.80 -4.85 -3.80
C PRO A 123 -4.97 -3.69 -4.79
N PHE A 124 -3.91 -2.94 -5.08
CA PHE A 124 -3.93 -1.78 -5.98
C PHE A 124 -3.24 -2.06 -7.32
N GLN A 125 -2.76 -3.28 -7.57
CA GLN A 125 -2.24 -3.64 -8.89
C GLN A 125 -3.40 -3.78 -9.87
N PRO A 126 -3.39 -3.03 -11.00
CA PRO A 126 -4.41 -3.22 -12.02
C PRO A 126 -4.31 -4.66 -12.55
N SER A 127 -5.42 -5.40 -12.51
CA SER A 127 -5.45 -6.72 -13.12
C SER A 127 -5.16 -6.55 -14.62
N MET A 128 -4.04 -7.11 -15.10
CA MET A 128 -3.68 -7.07 -16.53
C MET A 128 -4.72 -7.77 -17.42
N ASN A 129 -5.73 -8.43 -16.85
CA ASN A 129 -6.79 -9.11 -17.59
C ASN A 129 -7.80 -8.17 -18.26
N SER A 130 -7.76 -6.86 -18.03
CA SER A 130 -8.63 -5.89 -18.71
C SER A 130 -8.09 -5.41 -20.07
N PHE A 131 -6.82 -5.69 -20.41
CA PHE A 131 -6.21 -5.22 -21.66
C PHE A 131 -6.31 -6.21 -22.84
N LYS A 132 -7.02 -7.35 -22.69
CA LYS A 132 -7.23 -8.36 -23.74
C LYS A 132 -8.51 -8.14 -24.58
N LYS A 133 -9.01 -6.91 -24.71
CA LYS A 133 -10.16 -6.61 -25.58
C LYS A 133 -9.94 -5.36 -26.44
N SER A 134 -8.98 -5.41 -27.36
CA SER A 134 -8.96 -4.64 -28.61
C SER A 134 -7.68 -4.87 -29.42
N LYS A 135 -7.50 -6.10 -29.92
CA LYS A 135 -6.76 -6.31 -31.19
C LYS A 135 -7.68 -6.99 -32.20
N ALA A 136 -8.79 -6.34 -32.52
CA ALA A 136 -9.42 -6.52 -33.81
C ALA A 136 -8.75 -5.50 -34.74
N CYS A 137 -7.73 -5.97 -35.44
CA CYS A 137 -7.14 -5.28 -36.57
C CYS A 137 -8.28 -4.86 -37.51
N ARG A 138 -8.55 -3.56 -37.65
CA ARG A 138 -9.28 -3.08 -38.84
C ARG A 138 -8.27 -3.17 -39.98
N GLU A 139 -8.29 -4.31 -40.64
CA GLU A 139 -7.62 -4.54 -41.91
C GLU A 139 -8.25 -3.57 -42.94
N VAL A 140 -7.62 -2.42 -43.15
CA VAL A 140 -7.97 -1.52 -44.25
C VAL A 140 -7.35 -2.10 -45.51
N ALA A 141 -8.19 -2.74 -46.32
CA ALA A 141 -7.82 -3.21 -47.65
C ALA A 141 -7.19 -2.07 -48.49
N PRO A 142 -6.15 -2.34 -49.30
CA PRO A 142 -5.57 -1.31 -50.15
C PRO A 142 -6.57 -0.86 -51.23
N PRO A 143 -6.60 0.43 -51.59
CA PRO A 143 -7.49 0.92 -52.64
C PRO A 143 -7.09 0.35 -54.01
N SER A 144 -8.04 -0.32 -54.64
CA SER A 144 -7.95 -0.89 -55.99
C SER A 144 -7.57 0.20 -57.01
N SER A 145 -6.42 0.04 -57.67
CA SER A 145 -5.93 0.96 -58.69
C SER A 145 -6.80 0.85 -59.95
N ASN A 146 -7.72 1.80 -60.13
CA ASN A 146 -8.47 1.93 -61.39
C ASN A 146 -7.55 2.52 -62.47
N ARG A 147 -6.94 1.64 -63.27
CA ARG A 147 -6.11 1.98 -64.43
C ARG A 147 -6.99 2.58 -65.53
N ARG A 148 -7.18 3.90 -65.49
CA ARG A 148 -7.80 4.69 -66.56
C ARG A 148 -7.04 4.51 -67.88
N LYS A 149 -7.68 3.84 -68.83
CA LYS A 149 -7.26 3.68 -70.23
C LYS A 149 -7.34 5.06 -70.91
N ARG A 150 -6.21 5.76 -71.06
CA ARG A 150 -6.13 7.02 -71.84
C ARG A 150 -6.07 6.68 -73.33
N LYS A 151 -6.97 7.34 -74.05
CA LYS A 151 -7.07 7.47 -75.51
C LYS A 151 -5.71 7.75 -76.16
N THR A 152 -5.38 7.00 -77.21
CA THR A 152 -4.64 7.53 -78.36
C THR A 152 -5.59 7.50 -79.55
N GLY A 153 -5.84 8.68 -80.12
CA GLY A 153 -6.58 8.83 -81.35
C GLY A 153 -5.64 9.00 -82.54
N SER A 154 -6.21 8.77 -83.72
CA SER A 154 -5.83 9.34 -85.02
C SER A 154 -4.65 8.71 -85.77
N SER A 155 -4.94 7.93 -86.81
CA SER A 155 -4.93 8.47 -88.19
C SER A 155 -5.41 7.42 -89.20
N SER A 156 -6.25 7.90 -90.11
CA SER A 156 -7.03 7.21 -91.16
C SER A 156 -6.17 6.94 -92.43
N PRO A 157 -6.75 6.81 -93.64
CA PRO A 157 -7.38 5.64 -94.27
C PRO A 157 -6.70 5.27 -95.62
N THR A 158 -7.08 4.17 -96.30
CA THR A 158 -7.37 4.14 -97.77
C THR A 158 -7.69 2.75 -98.34
N LYS A 159 -8.83 2.70 -99.06
CA LYS A 159 -9.17 1.99 -100.33
C LYS A 159 -8.98 0.46 -100.41
N LYS A 160 -10.02 -0.36 -100.61
CA LYS A 160 -10.97 -0.47 -101.76
C LYS A 160 -10.26 -0.85 -103.07
N SER A 161 -10.26 -2.13 -103.44
CA SER A 161 -11.12 -2.76 -104.47
C SER A 161 -10.68 -4.18 -104.76
#